data_AF-A0A952KFE3-F1
#
_entry.id   AF-A0A952KFE3-F1
#
_cell.length_a   1.000
_cell.length_b   1.000
_cell.length_c   1.000
_cell.angle_alpha   90.00
_cell.angle_beta   90.00
_cell.angle_gamma   90.00
#
_symmetry.space_group_name_H-M   'P 1'
#
loop_
_entity.id
_entity.type
_entity.pdbx_description
1 polymer ?
#
loop_
_entity_poly.entity_id
_entity_poly.type
_entity_poly.pdbx_seq_one_letter_code
_entity_poly.pdbx_strand_id
1 'polypeptide(L)'
;MSSHTVPPDFGRRLRRWRLGLATLFGRQPKGFFIPCSYADEVPDTLPPYAGHEALFRASEPVFQAVLDVIDSYRDGLLAIGATERDSPPPQPRWNQGWFARLDAAAAYAMVRARQPARIVEVGSGHSTRFMIRAAVDGDLAMEFTAIDPAPRASIADLGITHLEQTVQEAGVEPYRDLAEGDILFIDSSHIAMPGTDVD
;
A
#
# COMPACT_ATOMS: atom_id res chain seq x y z
N MET A 1 1.87 19.18 27.98
CA MET A 1 1.56 19.11 26.54
C MET A 1 2.69 19.79 25.79
N SER A 2 3.72 19.03 25.41
CA SER A 2 4.84 19.56 24.62
C SER A 2 4.44 19.56 23.15
N SER A 3 4.30 20.75 22.57
CA SER A 3 4.11 20.94 21.14
C SER A 3 5.36 20.47 20.39
N HIS A 4 5.30 19.28 19.81
CA HIS A 4 6.31 18.86 18.83
C HIS A 4 6.07 19.65 17.54
N THR A 5 6.76 20.78 17.39
CA THR A 5 6.91 21.45 16.09
C THR A 5 7.84 20.61 15.23
N VAL A 6 7.27 19.91 14.25
CA VAL A 6 8.03 19.23 13.19
C VAL A 6 8.76 20.33 12.38
N PRO A 7 10.08 20.29 12.24
CA PRO A 7 10.81 21.30 11.47
C PRO A 7 10.36 21.29 10.00
N PRO A 8 10.40 22.44 9.31
CA PRO A 8 10.01 22.52 7.91
C PRO A 8 10.89 21.63 7.04
N ASP A 9 10.28 20.60 6.45
CA ASP A 9 10.95 19.69 5.52
C ASP A 9 11.15 20.42 4.17
N PHE A 10 12.33 21.03 4.03
CA PHE A 10 12.73 21.77 2.83
C PHE A 10 12.67 20.90 1.56
N GLY A 11 12.92 19.60 1.68
CA GLY A 11 12.84 18.64 0.57
C GLY A 11 11.41 18.48 0.05
N ARG A 12 10.43 18.42 0.95
CA ARG A 12 9.00 18.37 0.57
C ARG A 12 8.55 19.63 -0.15
N ARG A 13 8.95 20.81 0.34
CA ARG A 13 8.60 22.09 -0.30
C ARG A 13 9.16 22.17 -1.72
N LEU A 14 10.43 21.84 -1.91
CA LEU A 14 11.07 21.84 -3.22
C LEU A 14 10.42 20.84 -4.18
N ARG A 15 10.12 19.62 -3.71
CA ARG A 15 9.41 18.60 -4.51
C ARG A 15 8.02 19.10 -4.94
N ARG A 16 7.27 19.74 -4.05
CA ARG A 16 5.94 20.30 -4.36
C ARG A 16 6.02 21.36 -5.44
N TRP A 17 6.96 22.31 -5.35
CA TRP A 17 7.19 23.31 -6.39
C TRP A 17 7.52 22.68 -7.73
N ARG A 18 8.45 21.71 -7.75
CA ARG A 18 8.86 21.03 -8.98
C ARG A 18 7.69 20.31 -9.66
N LEU A 19 6.90 19.55 -8.90
CA LEU A 19 5.76 18.82 -9.44
C LEU A 19 4.61 19.74 -9.86
N GLY A 20 4.35 20.81 -9.09
CA GLY A 20 3.32 21.80 -9.42
C GLY A 20 3.64 22.55 -10.72
N LEU A 21 4.86 23.07 -10.86
CA LEU A 21 5.28 23.76 -12.09
C LEU A 21 5.29 22.82 -13.30
N ALA A 22 5.73 21.56 -13.12
CA ALA A 22 5.67 20.57 -14.19
C ALA A 22 4.23 20.22 -14.61
N THR A 23 3.29 20.23 -13.65
CA THR A 23 1.86 19.98 -13.94
C THR A 23 1.23 21.13 -14.72
N LEU A 24 1.57 22.38 -14.38
CA LEU A 24 1.00 23.57 -15.01
C LEU A 24 1.64 23.92 -16.36
N PHE A 25 2.95 23.71 -16.50
CA PHE A 25 3.74 24.21 -17.64
C PHE A 25 4.57 23.15 -18.35
N GLY A 26 4.62 21.92 -17.85
CA GLY A 26 5.42 20.84 -18.44
C GLY A 26 4.77 20.21 -19.67
N ARG A 27 5.59 19.55 -20.50
CA ARG A 27 5.12 18.77 -21.67
C ARG A 27 4.29 17.54 -21.28
N GLN A 28 4.51 17.01 -20.08
CA GLN A 28 3.77 15.90 -19.51
C GLN A 28 3.38 16.28 -18.07
N PRO A 29 2.09 16.41 -17.76
CA PRO A 29 1.66 16.72 -16.40
C PRO A 29 2.12 15.63 -15.42
N LYS A 30 2.47 16.03 -14.19
CA LYS A 30 2.93 15.13 -13.12
C LYS A 30 1.91 15.02 -11.98
N GLY A 31 0.66 15.41 -12.24
CA GLY A 31 -0.46 15.40 -11.30
C GLY A 31 -1.66 16.12 -11.90
N PHE A 32 -2.68 16.37 -11.06
CA PHE A 32 -3.87 17.12 -11.42
C PHE A 32 -3.87 18.48 -10.73
N PHE A 33 -4.35 19.52 -11.43
CA PHE A 33 -4.65 20.82 -10.83
C PHE A 33 -6.18 20.99 -10.81
N ILE A 34 -6.75 21.03 -9.61
CA ILE A 34 -8.19 21.18 -9.41
C ILE A 34 -8.41 22.55 -8.77
N PRO A 35 -8.94 23.55 -9.51
CA PRO A 35 -9.22 24.85 -8.93
C PRO A 35 -10.32 24.73 -7.87
N CYS A 36 -10.06 25.26 -6.68
CA CYS A 36 -11.02 25.37 -5.60
C CYS A 36 -11.02 26.81 -5.09
N SER A 37 -12.12 27.54 -5.34
CA SER A 37 -12.20 28.99 -5.09
C SER A 37 -12.12 29.38 -3.61
N TYR A 38 -12.32 28.41 -2.70
CA TYR A 38 -12.31 28.59 -1.24
C TYR A 38 -11.23 27.72 -0.58
N ALA A 39 -10.17 27.36 -1.32
CA ALA A 39 -9.11 26.47 -0.83
C ALA A 39 -8.40 26.98 0.44
N ASP A 40 -8.31 28.29 0.62
CA ASP A 40 -7.73 28.97 1.79
C ASP A 40 -8.65 28.98 3.01
N GLU A 41 -9.94 28.71 2.82
CA GLU A 41 -10.93 28.59 3.88
C GLU A 41 -11.11 27.15 4.38
N VAL A 42 -10.57 26.16 3.66
CA VAL A 42 -10.65 24.75 4.06
C VAL A 42 -9.86 24.54 5.35
N PRO A 43 -10.50 24.07 6.44
CA PRO A 43 -9.80 23.88 7.70
C PRO A 43 -8.77 22.75 7.59
N ASP A 44 -7.62 22.93 8.23
CA ASP A 44 -6.54 21.92 8.27
C ASP A 44 -6.95 20.62 8.98
N THR A 45 -7.99 20.69 9.81
CA THR A 45 -8.54 19.54 10.55
C THR A 45 -10.05 19.58 10.54
N LEU A 46 -10.66 18.42 10.32
CA LEU A 46 -12.10 18.22 10.45
C LEU A 46 -12.39 17.56 11.80
N PRO A 47 -13.53 17.88 12.44
CA PRO A 47 -13.97 17.14 13.62
C PRO A 47 -14.16 15.66 13.26
N PRO A 48 -13.96 14.73 14.21
CA PRO A 48 -14.24 13.33 13.99
C PRO A 48 -15.69 13.12 13.53
N TYR A 49 -15.87 12.29 12.51
CA TYR A 49 -17.20 11.90 12.06
C TYR A 49 -17.79 10.93 13.10
N ALA A 50 -18.73 11.41 13.91
CA ALA A 50 -19.34 10.61 14.98
C ALA A 50 -19.91 9.26 14.50
N GLY A 51 -20.43 9.22 13.27
CA GLY A 51 -20.89 7.97 12.64
C GLY A 51 -19.76 6.95 12.43
N HIS A 52 -18.57 7.40 12.02
CA HIS A 52 -17.41 6.52 11.85
C HIS A 52 -16.88 6.02 13.19
N GLU A 53 -16.88 6.87 14.23
CA GLU A 53 -16.48 6.44 15.58
C GLU A 53 -17.36 5.31 16.10
N ALA A 54 -18.69 5.41 15.91
CA ALA A 54 -19.60 4.36 16.34
C ALA A 54 -19.33 3.03 15.60
N LEU A 55 -19.08 3.10 14.28
CA LEU A 55 -18.73 1.93 13.48
C LEU A 55 -17.39 1.31 13.92
N PHE A 56 -16.37 2.12 14.18
CA PHE A 56 -15.07 1.64 14.64
C PHE A 56 -15.15 1.00 16.03
N ARG A 57 -15.88 1.61 16.97
CA ARG A 57 -16.12 0.99 18.30
C ARG A 57 -16.86 -0.34 18.16
N ALA A 58 -17.90 -0.40 17.33
CA ALA A 58 -18.62 -1.65 17.09
C ALA A 58 -17.74 -2.73 16.44
N SER A 59 -16.69 -2.33 15.70
CA SER A 59 -15.75 -3.22 15.00
C SER A 59 -14.51 -3.57 15.85
N GLU A 60 -14.39 -3.03 17.07
CA GLU A 60 -13.23 -3.25 17.95
C GLU A 60 -12.90 -4.75 18.16
N PRO A 61 -13.88 -5.66 18.37
CA PRO A 61 -13.57 -7.09 18.46
C PRO A 61 -12.95 -7.67 17.18
N VAL A 62 -13.33 -7.16 16.01
CA VAL A 62 -12.76 -7.57 14.72
C VAL A 62 -11.32 -7.08 14.60
N PHE A 63 -11.05 -5.83 15.01
CA PHE A 63 -9.68 -5.31 15.02
C PHE A 63 -8.79 -6.07 15.98
N GLN A 64 -9.29 -6.41 17.18
CA GLN A 64 -8.56 -7.22 18.14
C GLN A 64 -8.22 -8.60 17.53
N ALA A 65 -9.18 -9.27 16.88
CA ALA A 65 -8.92 -10.55 16.23
C ALA A 65 -7.83 -10.45 15.15
N VAL A 66 -7.78 -9.36 14.38
CA VAL A 66 -6.69 -9.11 13.41
C VAL A 66 -5.34 -8.96 14.12
N LEU A 67 -5.29 -8.20 15.22
CA LEU A 67 -4.08 -8.02 16.01
C LEU A 67 -3.59 -9.33 16.63
N ASP A 68 -4.51 -10.17 17.11
CA ASP A 68 -4.19 -11.49 17.67
C ASP A 68 -3.57 -12.42 16.61
N VAL A 69 -4.11 -12.39 15.38
CA VAL A 69 -3.54 -13.12 14.24
C VAL A 69 -2.15 -12.60 13.88
N ILE A 70 -1.95 -11.28 13.86
CA ILE A 70 -0.61 -10.69 13.66
C ILE A 70 0.36 -11.17 14.76
N ASP A 71 -0.08 -11.16 16.02
CA ASP A 71 0.75 -11.58 17.15
C ASP A 71 1.16 -13.06 17.07
N SER A 72 0.28 -13.91 16.55
CA SER A 72 0.58 -15.33 16.32
C SER A 72 1.77 -15.58 15.37
N TYR A 73 2.13 -14.60 14.54
CA TYR A 73 3.27 -14.66 13.61
C TYR A 73 4.45 -13.76 14.03
N ARG A 74 4.49 -13.36 15.31
CA ARG A 74 5.50 -12.47 15.90
C ARG A 74 6.93 -12.83 15.48
N ASP A 75 7.33 -14.09 15.59
CA ASP A 75 8.71 -14.50 15.33
C ASP A 75 9.10 -14.28 13.86
N GLY A 76 8.20 -14.61 12.93
CA GLY A 76 8.41 -14.35 11.49
C GLY A 76 8.50 -12.85 11.19
N LEU A 77 7.62 -12.05 11.80
CA LEU A 77 7.63 -10.59 11.65
C LEU A 77 8.91 -9.95 12.22
N LEU A 78 9.41 -10.43 13.35
CA LEU A 78 10.66 -9.96 13.95
C LEU A 78 11.90 -10.38 13.16
N ALA A 79 11.84 -11.49 12.42
CA ALA A 79 12.92 -11.92 11.54
C ALA A 79 13.06 -11.04 10.28
N ILE A 80 12.00 -10.33 9.87
CA ILE A 80 12.05 -9.43 8.70
C ILE A 80 12.95 -8.24 9.00
N GLY A 81 14.01 -8.08 8.20
CA GLY A 81 14.92 -6.94 8.33
C GLY A 81 15.70 -6.90 9.64
N ALA A 82 15.83 -8.03 10.36
CA ALA A 82 16.58 -8.14 11.61
C ALA A 82 18.03 -7.61 11.48
N THR A 83 18.59 -7.67 10.28
CA THR A 83 19.80 -6.93 9.89
C THR A 83 19.57 -6.28 8.51
N GLU A 84 19.54 -4.94 8.46
CA GLU A 84 19.37 -4.19 7.20
C GLU A 84 20.47 -4.53 6.17
N ARG A 85 21.65 -4.92 6.64
CA ARG A 85 22.77 -5.37 5.81
C ARG A 85 22.49 -6.69 5.07
N ASP A 86 21.66 -7.57 5.65
CA ASP A 86 21.42 -8.92 5.13
C ASP A 86 20.04 -9.08 4.47
N SER A 87 19.25 -7.99 4.41
CA SER A 87 17.96 -7.94 3.70
C SER A 87 17.99 -6.92 2.55
N PRO A 88 18.87 -7.10 1.55
CA PRO A 88 18.86 -6.23 0.37
C PRO A 88 17.56 -6.44 -0.42
N PRO A 89 17.18 -5.48 -1.28
CA PRO A 89 16.15 -5.72 -2.29
C PRO A 89 16.40 -7.06 -3.01
N PRO A 90 15.35 -7.89 -3.22
CA PRO A 90 13.93 -7.56 -3.07
C PRO A 90 13.30 -7.89 -1.70
N GLN A 91 14.07 -8.16 -0.64
CA GLN A 91 13.50 -8.46 0.69
C GLN A 91 12.69 -7.27 1.26
N PRO A 92 11.63 -7.54 2.06
CA PRO A 92 10.90 -6.50 2.76
C PRO A 92 11.74 -5.89 3.89
N ARG A 93 11.41 -4.65 4.25
CA ARG A 93 12.05 -3.91 5.35
C ARG A 93 11.03 -3.02 6.05
N TRP A 94 11.18 -2.85 7.36
CA TRP A 94 10.30 -2.00 8.18
C TRP A 94 10.61 -0.51 8.07
N ASN A 95 11.84 -0.17 7.70
CA ASN A 95 12.32 1.20 7.56
C ASN A 95 12.09 1.71 6.13
N GLN A 96 10.82 1.93 5.78
CA GLN A 96 10.38 2.56 4.53
C GLN A 96 9.07 3.33 4.77
N GLY A 97 8.81 4.35 3.95
CA GLY A 97 7.70 5.29 4.16
C GLY A 97 6.52 5.14 3.20
N TRP A 98 6.46 4.06 2.42
CA TRP A 98 5.46 3.83 1.37
C TRP A 98 4.33 2.90 1.83
N PHE A 99 4.62 1.89 2.64
CA PHE A 99 3.65 0.92 3.14
C PHE A 99 3.69 0.89 4.67
N ALA A 100 2.60 1.27 5.36
CA ALA A 100 2.67 1.45 6.81
C ALA A 100 2.98 0.14 7.54
N ARG A 101 3.65 0.22 8.70
CA ARG A 101 4.16 -0.98 9.39
C ARG A 101 3.05 -1.93 9.84
N LEU A 102 1.95 -1.41 10.36
CA LEU A 102 0.82 -2.25 10.76
C LEU A 102 0.11 -2.85 9.55
N ASP A 103 -0.04 -2.10 8.45
CA ASP A 103 -0.59 -2.62 7.19
C ASP A 103 0.27 -3.74 6.63
N ALA A 104 1.60 -3.59 6.71
CA ALA A 104 2.55 -4.63 6.31
C ALA A 104 2.48 -5.89 7.18
N ALA A 105 2.36 -5.72 8.50
CA ALA A 105 2.15 -6.85 9.41
C ALA A 105 0.81 -7.54 9.15
N ALA A 106 -0.25 -6.77 8.91
CA ALA A 106 -1.58 -7.29 8.57
C ALA A 106 -1.59 -8.05 7.24
N ALA A 107 -0.95 -7.51 6.19
CA ALA A 107 -0.83 -8.18 4.90
C ALA A 107 -0.04 -9.49 5.02
N TYR A 108 1.08 -9.48 5.74
CA TYR A 108 1.86 -10.67 6.02
C TYR A 108 1.01 -11.73 6.75
N ALA A 109 0.36 -11.34 7.84
CA ALA A 109 -0.44 -12.25 8.65
C ALA A 109 -1.66 -12.78 7.90
N MET A 110 -2.27 -11.97 7.04
CA MET A 110 -3.39 -12.36 6.18
C MET A 110 -3.00 -13.49 5.21
N VAL A 111 -1.86 -13.36 4.54
CA VAL A 111 -1.34 -14.40 3.64
C VAL A 111 -1.02 -15.68 4.43
N ARG A 112 -0.34 -15.57 5.56
CA ARG A 112 0.00 -16.73 6.42
C ARG A 112 -1.23 -17.47 6.95
N ALA A 113 -2.26 -16.72 7.34
CA ALA A 113 -3.48 -17.29 7.92
C ALA A 113 -4.42 -17.88 6.88
N ARG A 114 -4.58 -17.22 5.72
CA ARG A 114 -5.50 -17.67 4.67
C ARG A 114 -4.89 -18.68 3.71
N GLN A 115 -3.58 -18.65 3.54
CA GLN A 115 -2.85 -19.51 2.60
C GLN A 115 -3.49 -19.50 1.20
N PRO A 116 -3.66 -18.32 0.58
CA PRO A 116 -4.34 -18.21 -0.70
C PRO A 116 -3.59 -19.00 -1.78
N ALA A 117 -4.33 -19.60 -2.71
CA ALA A 117 -3.73 -20.20 -3.88
C ALA A 117 -3.27 -19.11 -4.87
N ARG A 118 -3.99 -17.99 -4.93
CA ARG A 118 -3.70 -16.86 -5.80
C ARG A 118 -3.84 -15.51 -5.11
N ILE A 119 -2.92 -14.61 -5.45
CA ILE A 119 -3.01 -13.18 -5.13
C ILE A 119 -2.96 -12.38 -6.42
N VAL A 120 -3.87 -11.40 -6.53
CA VAL A 120 -3.82 -10.37 -7.57
C VAL A 120 -3.72 -9.02 -6.86
N GLU A 121 -2.67 -8.27 -7.17
CA GLU A 121 -2.37 -6.98 -6.55
C GLU A 121 -2.48 -5.85 -7.58
N VAL A 122 -3.19 -4.78 -7.23
CA VAL A 122 -3.26 -3.53 -7.99
C VAL A 122 -2.49 -2.44 -7.24
N GLY A 123 -1.41 -1.95 -7.85
CA GLY A 123 -0.44 -1.10 -7.17
C GLY A 123 0.52 -1.94 -6.31
N SER A 124 1.82 -1.87 -6.63
CA SER A 124 2.81 -2.84 -6.17
C SER A 124 4.10 -2.19 -5.66
N GLY A 125 4.94 -3.01 -5.03
CA GLY A 125 6.25 -2.60 -4.55
C GLY A 125 6.52 -3.12 -3.14
N HIS A 126 6.26 -2.29 -2.14
CA HIS A 126 6.60 -2.65 -0.76
C HIS A 126 5.63 -3.68 -0.16
N SER A 127 4.33 -3.53 -0.40
CA SER A 127 3.28 -4.52 -0.05
C SER A 127 3.56 -5.90 -0.63
N THR A 128 3.87 -5.97 -1.92
CA THR A 128 4.26 -7.18 -2.65
C THR A 128 5.33 -7.98 -1.91
N ARG A 129 6.41 -7.30 -1.46
CA ARG A 129 7.53 -7.95 -0.78
C ARG A 129 7.14 -8.58 0.56
N PHE A 130 6.22 -7.96 1.30
CA PHE A 130 5.71 -8.53 2.55
C PHE A 130 4.82 -9.75 2.30
N MET A 131 3.94 -9.70 1.29
CA MET A 131 3.08 -10.82 0.93
C MET A 131 3.89 -12.02 0.38
N ILE A 132 4.88 -11.78 -0.47
CA ILE A 132 5.78 -12.83 -0.95
C ILE A 132 6.62 -13.41 0.20
N ARG A 133 7.09 -12.56 1.12
CA ARG A 133 7.80 -13.05 2.31
C ARG A 133 6.92 -13.94 3.18
N ALA A 134 5.64 -13.60 3.34
CA ALA A 134 4.68 -14.44 4.04
C ALA A 134 4.52 -15.82 3.37
N ALA A 135 4.40 -15.85 2.03
CA ALA A 135 4.33 -17.11 1.30
C ALA A 135 5.58 -17.98 1.50
N VAL A 136 6.77 -17.38 1.43
CA VAL A 136 8.05 -18.08 1.68
C VAL A 136 8.12 -18.63 3.10
N ASP A 137 7.84 -17.80 4.12
CA ASP A 137 7.90 -18.24 5.52
C ASP A 137 6.81 -19.27 5.87
N GLY A 138 5.74 -19.36 5.06
CA GLY A 138 4.66 -20.34 5.19
C GLY A 138 4.84 -21.59 4.32
N ASP A 139 5.88 -21.66 3.49
CA ASP A 139 6.08 -22.70 2.46
C ASP A 139 4.84 -22.87 1.56
N LEU A 140 4.24 -21.74 1.15
CA LEU A 140 2.99 -21.72 0.40
C LEU A 140 3.25 -21.86 -1.10
N ALA A 141 2.52 -22.78 -1.73
CA ALA A 141 2.38 -22.81 -3.19
C ALA A 141 1.32 -21.77 -3.59
N MET A 142 1.77 -20.59 -4.02
CA MET A 142 0.91 -19.44 -4.28
C MET A 142 1.31 -18.76 -5.60
N GLU A 143 0.33 -18.52 -6.46
CA GLU A 143 0.48 -17.68 -7.65
C GLU A 143 0.29 -16.21 -7.29
N PHE A 144 1.15 -15.33 -7.81
CA PHE A 144 1.06 -13.90 -7.53
C PHE A 144 1.12 -13.10 -8.84
N THR A 145 0.10 -12.28 -9.07
CA THR A 145 0.04 -11.33 -10.19
C THR A 145 0.03 -9.90 -9.66
N ALA A 146 1.00 -9.08 -10.04
CA ALA A 146 1.03 -7.64 -9.76
C ALA A 146 0.66 -6.83 -11.01
N ILE A 147 -0.21 -5.84 -10.87
CA ILE A 147 -0.63 -4.90 -11.92
C ILE A 147 -0.18 -3.51 -11.50
N ASP A 148 0.86 -3.00 -12.16
CA ASP A 148 1.42 -1.69 -11.84
C ASP A 148 2.32 -1.19 -12.99
N PRO A 149 2.05 -0.02 -13.59
CA PRO A 149 2.89 0.53 -14.64
C PRO A 149 4.25 1.06 -14.12
N ALA A 150 4.38 1.30 -12.82
CA ALA A 150 5.60 1.84 -12.22
C ALA A 150 5.72 1.48 -10.72
N PRO A 151 6.10 0.22 -10.39
CA PRO A 151 6.24 -0.24 -9.01
C PRO A 151 7.11 0.68 -8.14
N ARG A 152 6.66 0.95 -6.92
CA ARG A 152 7.38 1.84 -5.97
C ARG A 152 8.67 1.24 -5.43
N ALA A 153 8.83 -0.07 -5.56
CA ALA A 153 10.04 -0.80 -5.25
C ALA A 153 10.23 -1.90 -6.29
N SER A 154 11.46 -2.30 -6.60
CA SER A 154 11.69 -3.42 -7.50
C SER A 154 11.00 -4.68 -6.98
N ILE A 155 10.15 -5.25 -7.82
CA ILE A 155 9.49 -6.55 -7.63
C ILE A 155 10.05 -7.59 -8.60
N ALA A 156 11.09 -7.21 -9.36
CA ALA A 156 11.88 -8.16 -10.14
C ALA A 156 12.50 -9.21 -9.22
N ASP A 157 12.68 -10.42 -9.74
CA ASP A 157 13.28 -11.56 -9.04
C ASP A 157 12.45 -12.13 -7.87
N LEU A 158 11.21 -11.67 -7.66
CA LEU A 158 10.28 -12.26 -6.68
C LEU A 158 9.54 -13.52 -7.19
N GLY A 159 9.75 -13.91 -8.45
CA GLY A 159 9.08 -15.08 -9.04
C GLY A 159 7.59 -14.88 -9.30
N ILE A 160 7.15 -13.64 -9.48
CA ILE A 160 5.75 -13.27 -9.69
C ILE A 160 5.47 -12.92 -11.15
N THR A 161 4.20 -12.94 -11.55
CA THR A 161 3.75 -12.33 -12.81
C THR A 161 3.56 -10.83 -12.60
N HIS A 162 4.30 -10.00 -13.34
CA HIS A 162 4.14 -8.54 -13.32
C HIS A 162 3.56 -8.05 -14.65
N LEU A 163 2.40 -7.40 -14.58
CA LEU A 163 1.75 -6.71 -15.68
C LEU A 163 2.08 -5.22 -15.58
N GLU A 164 3.05 -4.76 -16.39
CA GLU A 164 3.51 -3.36 -16.44
C GLU A 164 2.52 -2.46 -17.21
N GLN A 165 1.32 -2.32 -16.66
CA GLN A 165 0.22 -1.57 -17.25
C GLN A 165 -0.72 -1.05 -16.15
N THR A 166 -1.57 -0.10 -16.50
CA THR A 166 -2.63 0.38 -15.60
C THR A 166 -3.70 -0.68 -15.37
N VAL A 167 -4.48 -0.55 -14.28
CA VAL A 167 -5.58 -1.48 -13.98
C VAL A 167 -6.66 -1.47 -15.07
N GLN A 168 -6.88 -0.32 -15.70
CA GLN A 168 -7.84 -0.14 -16.80
C GLN A 168 -7.39 -0.90 -18.05
N GLU A 169 -6.09 -0.84 -18.37
CA GLU A 169 -5.51 -1.58 -19.51
C GLU A 169 -5.49 -3.09 -19.26
N ALA A 170 -5.23 -3.51 -18.02
CA ALA A 170 -5.22 -4.91 -17.64
C ALA A 170 -6.59 -5.59 -17.78
N GLY A 171 -7.68 -4.82 -17.68
CA GLY A 171 -9.04 -5.32 -17.84
C GLY A 171 -9.41 -6.36 -16.79
N VAL A 172 -10.34 -7.26 -17.13
CA VAL A 172 -10.92 -8.23 -16.18
C VAL A 172 -10.16 -9.56 -16.11
N GLU A 173 -9.33 -9.86 -17.10
CA GLU A 173 -8.67 -11.17 -17.23
C GLU A 173 -7.80 -11.55 -16.03
N PRO A 174 -7.00 -10.65 -15.42
CA PRO A 174 -6.22 -10.97 -14.24
C PRO A 174 -7.04 -11.35 -13.00
N TYR A 175 -8.38 -11.21 -13.02
CA TYR A 175 -9.26 -11.53 -11.89
C TYR A 175 -10.17 -12.73 -12.16
N ARG A 176 -10.21 -13.21 -13.40
CA ARG A 176 -11.25 -14.12 -13.91
C ARG A 176 -11.37 -15.43 -13.13
N ASP A 177 -10.25 -15.95 -12.64
CA ASP A 177 -10.19 -17.24 -11.93
C ASP A 177 -9.87 -17.10 -10.44
N LEU A 178 -10.09 -15.91 -9.86
CA LEU A 178 -10.08 -15.78 -8.39
C LEU A 178 -11.17 -16.67 -7.79
N ALA A 179 -10.78 -17.49 -6.83
CA ALA A 179 -11.65 -18.41 -6.11
C ALA A 179 -11.83 -18.00 -4.64
N GLU A 180 -12.70 -18.72 -3.92
CA GLU A 180 -12.84 -18.54 -2.48
C GLU A 180 -11.50 -18.78 -1.77
N GLY A 181 -11.09 -17.84 -0.92
CA GLY A 181 -9.82 -17.88 -0.19
C GLY A 181 -8.68 -17.14 -0.87
N ASP A 182 -8.78 -16.81 -2.16
CA ASP A 182 -7.81 -15.97 -2.86
C ASP A 182 -7.89 -14.51 -2.41
N ILE A 183 -6.82 -13.75 -2.69
CA ILE A 183 -6.71 -12.35 -2.26
C ILE A 183 -6.66 -11.42 -3.49
N LEU A 184 -7.60 -10.49 -3.54
CA LEU A 184 -7.47 -9.25 -4.31
C LEU A 184 -6.92 -8.16 -3.37
N PHE A 185 -5.73 -7.65 -3.66
CA PHE A 185 -5.08 -6.61 -2.87
C PHE A 185 -5.02 -5.30 -3.67
N ILE A 186 -5.46 -4.18 -3.09
CA ILE A 186 -5.51 -2.89 -3.76
C ILE A 186 -4.74 -1.88 -2.90
N ASP A 187 -3.54 -1.49 -3.36
CA ASP A 187 -2.69 -0.44 -2.78
C ASP A 187 -2.26 0.55 -3.87
N SER A 188 -3.28 1.13 -4.50
CA SER A 188 -3.14 1.96 -5.68
C SER A 188 -2.77 3.41 -5.31
N SER A 189 -2.78 4.33 -6.28
CA SER A 189 -2.41 5.74 -6.06
C SER A 189 -3.42 6.51 -5.20
N HIS A 190 -4.61 5.96 -4.95
CA HIS A 190 -5.70 6.58 -4.18
C HIS A 190 -6.14 7.96 -4.72
N ILE A 191 -5.88 8.25 -5.99
CA ILE A 191 -6.22 9.54 -6.60
C ILE A 191 -7.61 9.45 -7.21
N ALA A 192 -8.62 10.06 -6.59
CA ALA A 192 -9.97 10.09 -7.16
C ALA A 192 -10.13 11.16 -8.26
N MET A 193 -9.91 10.74 -9.51
CA MET A 193 -10.20 11.53 -10.72
C MET A 193 -10.82 10.63 -11.79
N PRO A 194 -11.66 11.16 -12.70
CA PRO A 194 -12.21 10.36 -13.80
C PRO A 194 -11.10 9.64 -14.59
N GLY A 195 -11.27 8.34 -14.81
CA GLY A 195 -10.31 7.47 -15.51
C GLY A 195 -9.08 7.06 -14.69
N THR A 196 -9.08 7.24 -13.37
CA THR A 196 -8.02 6.73 -12.47
C THR A 196 -8.42 5.40 -11.83
N ASP A 197 -7.51 4.82 -11.05
CA ASP A 197 -7.65 3.52 -10.37
C ASP A 197 -8.78 3.43 -9.34
N VAL A 198 -9.47 4.53 -9.05
CA VAL A 198 -10.60 4.59 -8.10
C VAL A 198 -11.91 5.11 -8.72
N ASP A 199 -11.94 5.27 -10.05
CA ASP A 199 -13.16 5.52 -10.86
C ASP A 199 -13.81 4.19 -11.28
#